data_AF-A0A7R9YZN8-F1
#
_entry.id   AF-A0A7R9YZN8-F1
#
_cell.length_a   1.000
_cell.length_b   1.000
_cell.length_c   1.000
_cell.angle_alpha   90.00
_cell.angle_beta   90.00
_cell.angle_gamma   90.00
#
_symmetry.space_group_name_H-M   'P 1'
#
loop_
_entity.id
_entity.type
_entity.pdbx_description
1 polymer ?
#
loop_
_entity_poly.entity_id
_entity_poly.type
_entity_poly.pdbx_seq_one_letter_code
_entity_poly.pdbx_strand_id
1 'polypeptide(L)'
;LHLAAAAEVDCALDICKILVGPYFRADFDKTEDSVGRSARTIALANSNPNLVAWAQSLGTFLGRYWIEGGMGAPPLHKSATCTVHHAVDVLKKKGDSDREVAIKIMVQGDQFRRELAARLLLDPQKIPSGTDIDHVQRVNRFDKNKVVKLLRYHDEVDETGTCIHCLVMPLADRSMDIIIQSEHVAGRELHLIKHIATTTARAL
;
A
#
# COMPACT_ATOMS: atom_id res chain seq x y z
N LEU A 1 18.85 19.95 -9.50
CA LEU A 1 18.25 18.88 -8.66
C LEU A 1 19.18 17.69 -8.51
N HIS A 2 19.61 17.02 -9.60
CA HIS A 2 20.55 15.89 -9.48
C HIS A 2 21.86 16.24 -8.75
N LEU A 3 22.40 17.46 -8.95
CA LEU A 3 23.58 17.94 -8.20
C LEU A 3 23.31 18.06 -6.70
N ALA A 4 22.12 18.53 -6.31
CA ALA A 4 21.73 18.61 -4.91
C ALA A 4 21.54 17.22 -4.30
N ALA A 5 20.93 16.30 -5.06
CA ALA A 5 20.77 14.90 -4.65
C ALA A 5 22.10 14.15 -4.50
N ALA A 6 23.13 14.54 -5.26
CA ALA A 6 24.47 13.98 -5.18
C ALA A 6 25.33 14.60 -4.07
N ALA A 7 24.93 15.74 -3.50
CA ALA A 7 25.77 16.47 -2.57
C ALA A 7 25.84 15.77 -1.20
N GLU A 8 27.04 15.72 -0.63
CA GLU A 8 27.30 15.17 0.72
C GLU A 8 27.38 16.29 1.77
N VAL A 9 26.41 17.21 1.72
CA VAL A 9 26.30 18.33 2.67
C VAL A 9 24.98 18.26 3.41
N ASP A 10 24.94 18.73 4.66
CA ASP A 10 23.76 18.63 5.53
C ASP A 10 22.51 19.30 4.91
N CYS A 11 22.70 20.40 4.17
CA CYS A 11 21.63 21.15 3.53
C CYS A 11 21.12 20.52 2.21
N ALA A 12 21.70 19.41 1.74
CA ALA A 12 21.32 18.77 0.48
C ALA A 12 19.84 18.36 0.47
N LEU A 13 19.34 17.84 1.60
CA LEU A 13 17.94 17.48 1.78
C LEU A 13 17.01 18.69 1.64
N ASP A 14 17.33 19.80 2.30
CA ASP A 14 16.48 20.99 2.27
C ASP A 14 16.43 21.61 0.88
N ILE A 15 17.56 21.63 0.17
CA ILE A 15 17.61 22.07 -1.23
C ILE A 15 16.74 21.16 -2.10
N CYS A 16 16.83 19.83 -1.93
CA CYS A 16 15.98 18.89 -2.68
C CYS A 16 14.49 19.10 -2.39
N LYS A 17 14.11 19.27 -1.11
CA LYS A 17 12.74 19.57 -0.69
C LYS A 17 12.22 20.87 -1.30
N ILE A 18 13.04 21.92 -1.32
CA ILE A 18 12.67 23.21 -1.94
C ILE A 18 12.42 23.03 -3.44
N LEU A 19 13.35 22.37 -4.14
CA LEU A 19 13.30 22.19 -5.59
C LEU A 19 12.12 21.31 -6.05
N VAL A 20 11.82 20.24 -5.32
CA VAL A 20 10.67 19.36 -5.59
C VAL A 20 9.36 19.98 -5.10
N GLY A 21 9.44 20.83 -4.07
CA GLY A 21 8.30 21.44 -3.41
C GLY A 21 7.45 22.35 -4.31
N PRO A 22 6.36 22.90 -3.75
CA PRO A 22 5.28 23.54 -4.51
C PRO A 22 5.72 24.76 -5.34
N TYR A 23 6.83 25.40 -4.95
CA TYR A 23 7.38 26.58 -5.61
C TYR A 23 8.10 26.26 -6.93
N PHE A 24 8.94 25.23 -6.94
CA PHE A 24 9.79 24.91 -8.09
C PHE A 24 9.31 23.71 -8.88
N ARG A 25 8.60 22.76 -8.24
CA ARG A 25 7.94 21.59 -8.87
C ARG A 25 8.86 20.80 -9.81
N ALA A 26 10.15 20.72 -9.46
CA ALA A 26 11.08 19.94 -10.24
C ALA A 26 10.70 18.45 -10.15
N ASP A 27 10.64 17.79 -11.30
CA ASP A 27 10.29 16.37 -11.37
C ASP A 27 11.52 15.53 -10.93
N PHE A 28 11.43 14.96 -9.74
CA PHE A 28 12.52 14.20 -9.10
C PHE A 28 12.85 12.91 -9.86
N ASP A 29 11.89 12.38 -10.60
CA ASP A 29 12.02 11.15 -11.38
C ASP A 29 12.50 11.42 -12.81
N LYS A 30 12.27 12.61 -13.35
CA LYS A 30 12.72 13.01 -14.70
C LYS A 30 13.96 13.88 -14.76
N THR A 31 14.42 14.43 -13.63
CA THR A 31 15.64 15.24 -13.64
C THR A 31 16.86 14.34 -13.58
N GLU A 32 17.56 14.18 -14.69
CA GLU A 32 18.68 13.27 -14.84
C GLU A 32 20.04 13.98 -14.79
N ASP A 33 21.10 13.21 -14.52
CA ASP A 33 22.49 13.62 -14.74
C ASP A 33 22.95 13.28 -16.18
N SER A 34 24.23 13.54 -16.49
CA SER A 34 24.79 13.29 -17.82
C SER A 34 24.87 11.80 -18.21
N VAL A 35 24.64 10.87 -17.28
CA VAL A 35 24.64 9.42 -17.53
C VAL A 35 23.25 8.80 -17.43
N GLY A 36 22.19 9.63 -17.35
CA GLY A 36 20.80 9.19 -17.35
C GLY A 36 20.28 8.67 -16.01
N ARG A 37 20.97 8.94 -14.89
CA ARG A 37 20.46 8.60 -13.55
C ARG A 37 19.52 9.70 -13.09
N SER A 38 18.31 9.34 -12.67
CA SER A 38 17.37 10.31 -12.09
C SER A 38 17.87 10.83 -10.73
N ALA A 39 17.43 12.04 -10.36
CA ALA A 39 17.73 12.62 -9.07
C ALA A 39 17.27 11.72 -7.91
N ARG A 40 16.15 10.99 -8.07
CA ARG A 40 15.75 9.96 -7.11
C ARG A 40 16.77 8.84 -7.00
N THR A 41 17.21 8.25 -8.11
CA THR A 41 18.22 7.18 -8.10
C THR A 41 19.50 7.64 -7.42
N ILE A 42 19.92 8.88 -7.67
CA ILE A 42 21.10 9.48 -7.03
C ILE A 42 20.87 9.65 -5.51
N ALA A 43 19.74 10.22 -5.10
CA ALA A 43 19.43 10.43 -3.69
C ALA A 43 19.29 9.12 -2.90
N LEU A 44 18.76 8.07 -3.52
CA LEU A 44 18.66 6.72 -2.92
C LEU A 44 20.03 6.06 -2.71
N ALA A 45 21.05 6.49 -3.45
CA ALA A 45 22.43 6.02 -3.32
C ALA A 45 23.30 6.94 -2.45
N ASN A 46 22.73 8.00 -1.86
CA ASN A 46 23.46 8.97 -1.07
C ASN A 46 23.84 8.41 0.32
N SER A 47 24.93 8.90 0.90
CA SER A 47 25.41 8.54 2.24
C SER A 47 24.57 9.15 3.38
N ASN A 48 23.84 10.23 3.11
CA ASN A 48 22.95 10.88 4.07
C ASN A 48 21.64 10.09 4.24
N PRO A 49 21.41 9.45 5.40
CA PRO A 49 20.24 8.58 5.62
C PRO A 49 18.91 9.34 5.58
N ASN A 50 18.90 10.64 5.95
CA ASN A 50 17.69 11.46 5.91
C ASN A 50 17.28 11.79 4.46
N LEU A 51 18.26 12.04 3.59
CA LEU A 51 18.01 12.24 2.16
C LEU A 51 17.49 10.96 1.51
N VAL A 52 18.10 9.82 1.83
CA VAL A 52 17.63 8.50 1.37
C VAL A 52 16.20 8.24 1.82
N ALA A 53 15.90 8.42 3.11
CA ALA A 53 14.56 8.20 3.66
C ALA A 53 13.50 9.12 3.02
N TRP A 54 13.81 10.40 2.80
CA TRP A 54 12.93 11.32 2.09
C TRP A 54 12.74 10.92 0.62
N ALA A 55 13.81 10.53 -0.07
CA ALA A 55 13.73 10.07 -1.45
C ALA A 55 12.92 8.77 -1.61
N GLN A 56 12.89 7.91 -0.59
CA GLN A 56 12.04 6.72 -0.56
C GLN A 56 10.56 7.08 -0.36
N SER A 57 10.26 8.05 0.50
CA SER A 57 8.88 8.43 0.83
C SER A 57 8.25 9.39 -0.17
N LEU A 58 9.03 10.11 -0.97
CA LEU A 58 8.52 11.11 -1.90
C LEU A 58 7.56 10.49 -2.94
N GLY A 59 6.33 11.00 -2.99
CA GLY A 59 5.29 10.53 -3.92
C GLY A 59 4.60 9.24 -3.48
N THR A 60 4.92 8.73 -2.29
CA THR A 60 4.22 7.59 -1.70
C THR A 60 3.03 8.05 -0.87
N PHE A 61 1.98 7.24 -0.83
CA PHE A 61 0.88 7.37 0.10
C PHE A 61 1.34 6.96 1.50
N LEU A 62 1.04 7.80 2.51
CA LEU A 62 1.44 7.61 3.91
C LEU A 62 2.95 7.38 4.11
N GLY A 63 3.77 7.98 3.24
CA GLY A 63 5.23 7.85 3.31
C GLY A 63 5.79 6.44 3.04
N ARG A 64 4.94 5.50 2.58
CA ARG A 64 5.29 4.07 2.49
C ARG A 64 4.79 3.35 1.24
N TYR A 65 3.64 3.74 0.70
CA TYR A 65 2.98 3.00 -0.35
C TYR A 65 3.08 3.71 -1.69
N TRP A 66 3.85 3.15 -2.61
CA TRP A 66 3.87 3.65 -3.98
C TRP A 66 2.65 3.13 -4.74
N ILE A 67 1.79 4.04 -5.17
CA ILE A 67 0.63 3.74 -6.03
C ILE A 67 0.99 4.25 -7.42
N GLU A 68 0.94 3.38 -8.42
CA GLU A 68 1.23 3.77 -9.80
C GLU A 68 0.22 4.84 -10.26
N GLY A 69 0.71 5.98 -10.77
CA GLY A 69 -0.13 7.15 -11.08
C GLY A 69 -0.63 7.94 -9.86
N GLY A 70 -0.21 7.55 -8.66
CA GLY A 70 -0.56 8.21 -7.39
C GLY A 70 -2.01 7.97 -6.96
N MET A 71 -2.44 8.72 -5.93
CA MET A 71 -3.81 8.65 -5.39
C MET A 71 -4.92 9.06 -6.38
N GLY A 72 -4.55 9.71 -7.49
CA GLY A 72 -5.48 10.04 -8.59
C GLY A 72 -5.69 8.91 -9.60
N ALA A 73 -4.91 7.83 -9.53
CA ALA A 73 -5.03 6.71 -10.44
C ALA A 73 -6.36 5.94 -10.24
N PRO A 74 -6.91 5.33 -11.31
CA PRO A 74 -8.10 4.49 -11.19
C PRO A 74 -7.91 3.39 -10.14
N PRO A 75 -8.83 3.23 -9.18
CA PRO A 75 -8.74 2.16 -8.21
C PRO A 75 -9.04 0.79 -8.86
N LEU A 76 -8.47 -0.29 -8.30
CA LEU A 76 -8.84 -1.66 -8.63
C LEU A 76 -10.33 -1.92 -8.35
N HIS A 77 -10.85 -1.30 -7.30
CA HIS A 77 -12.25 -1.40 -6.92
C HIS A 77 -12.74 -0.10 -6.29
N LYS A 78 -13.97 0.27 -6.59
CA LYS A 78 -14.64 1.43 -6.00
C LYS A 78 -16.07 1.07 -5.64
N SER A 79 -16.46 1.41 -4.41
CA SER A 79 -17.83 1.33 -3.91
C SER A 79 -18.25 2.66 -3.29
N ALA A 80 -19.49 2.73 -2.79
CA ALA A 80 -19.97 3.88 -2.03
C ALA A 80 -19.20 4.11 -0.71
N THR A 81 -18.52 3.08 -0.19
CA THR A 81 -17.92 3.09 1.15
C THR A 81 -16.40 2.95 1.15
N CYS A 82 -15.80 2.53 0.04
CA CYS A 82 -14.36 2.34 -0.05
C CYS A 82 -13.81 2.42 -1.48
N THR A 83 -12.51 2.69 -1.57
CA THR A 83 -11.69 2.43 -2.76
C THR A 83 -10.59 1.44 -2.43
N VAL A 84 -10.14 0.67 -3.42
CA VAL A 84 -9.02 -0.26 -3.29
C VAL A 84 -7.99 0.04 -4.36
N HIS A 85 -6.73 0.22 -3.95
CA HIS A 85 -5.61 0.47 -4.85
C HIS A 85 -4.57 -0.65 -4.74
N HIS A 86 -3.95 -0.98 -5.87
CA HIS A 86 -2.67 -1.70 -5.87
C HIS A 86 -1.57 -0.74 -5.43
N ALA A 87 -0.68 -1.19 -4.56
CA ALA A 87 0.49 -0.43 -4.16
C ALA A 87 1.71 -1.34 -3.92
N VAL A 88 2.89 -0.72 -4.01
CA VAL A 88 4.17 -1.31 -3.61
C VAL A 88 4.58 -0.71 -2.27
N ASP A 89 4.76 -1.55 -1.25
CA ASP A 89 5.37 -1.15 0.02
C ASP A 89 6.87 -0.93 -0.17
N VAL A 90 7.30 0.33 -0.21
CA VAL A 90 8.70 0.68 -0.52
C VAL A 90 9.67 0.34 0.60
N LEU A 91 9.17 0.05 1.80
CA LEU A 91 9.98 -0.40 2.93
C LEU A 91 10.26 -1.91 2.90
N LYS A 92 9.56 -2.67 2.04
CA LYS A 92 9.75 -4.11 1.86
C LYS A 92 10.73 -4.40 0.73
N LYS A 93 11.60 -5.39 0.95
CA LYS A 93 12.63 -5.79 -0.03
C LYS A 93 11.96 -6.45 -1.25
N LYS A 94 12.59 -6.31 -2.41
CA LYS A 94 12.17 -7.03 -3.63
C LYS A 94 12.15 -8.54 -3.35
N GLY A 95 11.04 -9.19 -3.68
CA GLY A 95 10.81 -10.63 -3.42
C GLY A 95 10.10 -10.93 -2.09
N ASP A 96 9.90 -9.94 -1.22
CA ASP A 96 9.05 -10.09 -0.04
C ASP A 96 7.59 -10.25 -0.47
N SER A 97 6.88 -11.24 0.09
CA SER A 97 5.48 -11.52 -0.22
C SER A 97 4.52 -10.39 0.18
N ASP A 98 4.96 -9.53 1.10
CA ASP A 98 4.17 -8.43 1.65
C ASP A 98 4.59 -7.07 1.02
N ARG A 99 5.34 -7.11 -0.08
CA ARG A 99 5.72 -5.94 -0.88
C ARG A 99 4.60 -5.47 -1.80
N GLU A 100 3.96 -6.37 -2.52
CA GLU A 100 2.83 -6.06 -3.38
C GLU A 100 1.54 -6.17 -2.55
N VAL A 101 0.86 -5.04 -2.37
CA VAL A 101 -0.27 -4.95 -1.43
C VAL A 101 -1.50 -4.33 -2.09
N ALA A 102 -2.66 -4.65 -1.53
CA ALA A 102 -3.91 -3.95 -1.75
C ALA A 102 -4.18 -3.02 -0.57
N ILE A 103 -4.43 -1.74 -0.85
CA ILE A 103 -4.80 -0.73 0.14
C ILE A 103 -6.28 -0.42 -0.03
N LYS A 104 -7.08 -0.82 0.95
CA LYS A 104 -8.50 -0.50 1.03
C LYS A 104 -8.70 0.75 1.88
N ILE A 105 -9.09 1.85 1.26
CA ILE A 105 -9.35 3.14 1.91
C ILE A 105 -10.85 3.25 2.17
N MET A 106 -11.22 3.51 3.42
CA MET A 106 -12.60 3.54 3.91
C MET A 106 -13.05 4.98 4.11
N VAL A 107 -14.24 5.32 3.60
CA VAL A 107 -14.80 6.68 3.75
C VAL A 107 -15.28 6.95 5.17
N GLN A 108 -15.81 5.93 5.84
CA GLN A 108 -16.49 6.07 7.13
C GLN A 108 -15.72 5.36 8.25
N GLY A 109 -15.31 6.10 9.28
CA GLY A 109 -14.53 5.58 10.40
C GLY A 109 -15.23 4.45 11.18
N ASP A 110 -16.55 4.48 11.33
CA ASP A 110 -17.30 3.39 11.99
C ASP A 110 -17.26 2.08 11.19
N GLN A 111 -17.28 2.16 9.86
CA GLN A 111 -17.17 0.98 9.01
C GLN A 111 -15.76 0.41 9.06
N PHE A 112 -14.75 1.28 9.04
CA PHE A 112 -13.36 0.90 9.25
C PHE A 112 -13.17 0.17 10.59
N ARG A 113 -13.63 0.75 11.71
CA ARG A 113 -13.53 0.15 13.05
C ARG A 113 -14.18 -1.23 13.12
N ARG A 114 -15.38 -1.38 12.54
CA ARG A 114 -16.08 -2.68 12.50
C ARG A 114 -15.32 -3.71 11.67
N GLU A 115 -14.77 -3.32 10.53
CA GLU A 115 -13.99 -4.24 9.69
C GLU A 115 -12.65 -4.61 10.35
N LEU A 116 -12.01 -3.67 11.03
CA LEU A 116 -10.80 -3.90 11.81
C LEU A 116 -11.05 -4.86 12.98
N ALA A 117 -12.11 -4.63 13.75
CA ALA A 117 -12.52 -5.49 14.86
C ALA A 117 -12.92 -6.91 14.40
N ALA A 118 -13.43 -7.05 13.17
CA ALA A 118 -13.73 -8.37 12.60
C ALA A 118 -12.46 -9.17 12.22
N ARG A 119 -11.29 -8.50 12.13
CA ARG A 119 -10.01 -9.10 11.69
C ARG A 119 -9.00 -9.24 12.83
N LEU A 120 -9.11 -8.43 13.87
CA LEU A 120 -8.19 -8.41 15.02
C LEU A 120 -8.88 -8.93 16.29
N LEU A 121 -8.16 -9.74 17.05
CA LEU A 121 -8.56 -10.12 18.42
C LEU A 121 -8.34 -9.01 19.44
N LEU A 122 -7.24 -8.30 19.24
CA LEU A 122 -6.73 -7.37 20.21
C LEU A 122 -7.55 -6.09 20.10
N ASP A 123 -7.68 -5.41 21.23
CA ASP A 123 -8.08 -4.02 21.24
C ASP A 123 -7.17 -3.27 20.24
N PRO A 124 -7.72 -2.68 19.16
CA PRO A 124 -6.95 -1.95 18.17
C PRO A 124 -6.06 -0.87 18.80
N GLN A 125 -6.41 -0.35 19.98
CA GLN A 125 -5.57 0.60 20.70
C GLN A 125 -4.19 0.06 21.11
N LYS A 126 -3.99 -1.27 21.09
CA LYS A 126 -2.72 -1.92 21.45
C LYS A 126 -1.75 -2.08 20.27
N ILE A 127 -2.22 -1.87 19.03
CA ILE A 127 -1.37 -1.94 17.84
C ILE A 127 -1.21 -0.52 17.31
N PRO A 128 0.02 0.02 17.22
CA PRO A 128 0.19 1.34 16.63
C PRO A 128 -0.13 1.33 15.13
N SER A 129 -0.78 2.39 14.64
CA SER A 129 -1.04 2.63 13.21
C SER A 129 0.23 2.40 12.38
N GLY A 130 0.08 1.75 11.22
CA GLY A 130 1.16 1.47 10.28
C GLY A 130 2.13 0.35 10.66
N THR A 131 1.97 -0.28 11.84
CA THR A 131 2.82 -1.39 12.29
C THR A 131 2.45 -2.70 11.61
N ASP A 132 3.46 -3.52 11.29
CA ASP A 132 3.26 -4.88 10.78
C ASP A 132 2.53 -5.74 11.83
N ILE A 133 1.42 -6.37 11.43
CA ILE A 133 0.61 -7.23 12.29
C ILE A 133 1.07 -8.68 12.09
N ASP A 134 1.59 -9.27 13.17
CA ASP A 134 2.04 -10.66 13.15
C ASP A 134 0.85 -11.66 13.13
N HIS A 135 1.10 -12.85 12.57
CA HIS A 135 0.15 -13.94 12.44
C HIS A 135 -0.43 -14.40 13.79
N VAL A 136 0.33 -14.26 14.88
CA VAL A 136 -0.09 -14.67 16.24
C VAL A 136 -1.19 -13.76 16.80
N GLN A 137 -1.30 -12.52 16.31
CA GLN A 137 -2.25 -11.52 16.80
C GLN A 137 -3.63 -11.61 16.11
N ARG A 138 -3.84 -12.62 15.24
CA ARG A 138 -5.05 -12.81 14.45
C ARG A 138 -5.88 -13.98 15.00
N VAL A 139 -7.09 -13.73 15.51
CA VAL A 139 -8.17 -14.73 15.42
C VAL A 139 -9.08 -14.23 14.35
N ASN A 140 -9.04 -14.98 13.26
CA ASN A 140 -10.19 -15.02 12.41
C ASN A 140 -11.09 -16.10 12.99
N ARG A 141 -12.38 -15.80 13.22
CA ARG A 141 -13.40 -16.85 13.45
C ARG A 141 -13.46 -17.86 12.28
N PHE A 142 -12.89 -17.43 11.16
CA PHE A 142 -12.78 -18.12 9.89
C PHE A 142 -11.43 -18.83 9.74
N ASP A 143 -11.33 -19.77 8.80
CA ASP A 143 -10.07 -20.45 8.52
C ASP A 143 -8.97 -19.44 8.12
N LYS A 144 -7.89 -19.38 8.90
CA LYS A 144 -6.74 -18.50 8.70
C LYS A 144 -6.06 -18.67 7.34
N ASN A 145 -6.24 -19.82 6.68
CA ASN A 145 -5.68 -20.12 5.37
C ASN A 145 -6.63 -19.72 4.23
N LYS A 146 -7.88 -19.36 4.54
CA LYS A 146 -8.93 -19.06 3.56
C LYS A 146 -9.43 -17.63 3.61
N VAL A 147 -9.04 -16.87 4.64
CA VAL A 147 -9.34 -15.44 4.73
C VAL A 147 -8.08 -14.62 4.53
N VAL A 148 -8.22 -13.58 3.72
CA VAL A 148 -7.15 -12.62 3.45
C VAL A 148 -6.64 -12.00 4.74
N LYS A 149 -5.33 -12.16 5.00
CA LYS A 149 -4.68 -11.60 6.17
C LYS A 149 -4.68 -10.06 6.12
N LEU A 150 -4.87 -9.44 7.28
CA LEU A 150 -4.57 -8.01 7.46
C LEU A 150 -3.08 -7.86 7.76
N LEU A 151 -2.34 -7.18 6.88
CA LEU A 151 -0.93 -6.89 7.10
C LEU A 151 -0.78 -5.75 8.10
N ARG A 152 -1.54 -4.67 7.91
CA ARG A 152 -1.47 -3.41 8.65
C ARG A 152 -2.79 -2.67 8.54
N TYR A 153 -2.98 -1.66 9.37
CA TYR A 153 -3.98 -0.63 9.15
C TYR A 153 -3.39 0.74 9.41
N HIS A 154 -4.05 1.76 8.89
CA HIS A 154 -3.78 3.15 9.24
C HIS A 154 -5.07 3.83 9.68
N ASP A 155 -4.95 4.53 10.81
CA ASP A 155 -6.00 5.37 11.38
C ASP A 155 -5.32 6.65 11.86
N GLU A 156 -5.10 7.56 10.91
CA GLU A 156 -4.30 8.77 11.13
C GLU A 156 -4.95 9.99 10.49
N VAL A 157 -4.47 11.17 10.86
CA VAL A 157 -4.94 12.45 10.32
C VAL A 157 -3.83 13.03 9.47
N ASP A 158 -4.14 13.35 8.22
CA ASP A 158 -3.15 13.95 7.33
C ASP A 158 -2.88 15.43 7.65
N GLU A 159 -1.94 16.03 6.92
CA GLU A 159 -1.55 17.44 7.08
C GLU A 159 -2.72 18.42 6.86
N THR A 160 -3.79 17.99 6.20
CA THR A 160 -4.99 18.78 5.94
C THR A 160 -6.05 18.66 7.04
N GLY A 161 -5.82 17.81 8.04
CA GLY A 161 -6.79 17.50 9.08
C GLY A 161 -7.81 16.43 8.65
N THR A 162 -7.60 15.76 7.51
CA THR A 162 -8.50 14.71 7.02
C THR A 162 -8.12 13.37 7.64
N CYS A 163 -9.10 12.68 8.24
CA CYS A 163 -8.91 11.33 8.75
C CYS A 163 -8.73 10.34 7.59
N ILE A 164 -7.64 9.58 7.63
CA ILE A 164 -7.33 8.49 6.71
C ILE A 164 -7.54 7.18 7.45
N HIS A 165 -8.49 6.40 6.94
CA HIS A 165 -8.78 5.06 7.42
C HIS A 165 -8.46 4.06 6.32
N CYS A 166 -7.43 3.23 6.47
CA CYS A 166 -7.15 2.20 5.49
C CYS A 166 -6.66 0.87 6.07
N LEU A 167 -6.93 -0.20 5.31
CA LEU A 167 -6.52 -1.56 5.61
C LEU A 167 -5.56 -2.01 4.52
N VAL A 168 -4.41 -2.57 4.94
CA VAL A 168 -3.38 -3.07 4.03
C VAL A 168 -3.42 -4.59 4.07
N MET A 169 -3.60 -5.20 2.89
CA MET A 169 -3.74 -6.65 2.71
C MET A 169 -2.80 -7.11 1.59
N PRO A 170 -2.46 -8.41 1.53
CA PRO A 170 -1.77 -8.94 0.37
C PRO A 170 -2.59 -8.69 -0.90
N LEU A 171 -1.90 -8.39 -1.99
CA LEU A 171 -2.55 -8.35 -3.30
C LEU A 171 -3.03 -9.76 -3.66
N ALA A 172 -4.31 -9.88 -4.05
CA ALA A 172 -4.88 -11.11 -4.57
C ALA A 172 -4.90 -11.06 -6.10
N ASP A 173 -4.77 -12.23 -6.74
CA ASP A 173 -4.66 -12.30 -8.21
C ASP A 173 -5.93 -11.85 -8.93
N ARG A 174 -7.03 -12.57 -8.73
CA ARG A 174 -8.29 -12.34 -9.45
C ARG A 174 -9.48 -12.58 -8.53
N SER A 175 -10.53 -11.78 -8.70
CA SER A 175 -11.81 -12.05 -8.05
C SER A 175 -12.52 -13.22 -8.75
N MET A 176 -13.43 -13.86 -8.01
CA MET A 176 -14.33 -14.89 -8.54
C MET A 176 -15.10 -14.41 -9.77
N ASP A 177 -15.58 -13.17 -9.75
CA ASP A 177 -16.35 -12.59 -10.86
C ASP A 177 -15.52 -12.55 -12.15
N ILE A 178 -14.24 -12.15 -12.05
CA ILE A 178 -13.31 -12.12 -13.18
C ILE A 178 -13.05 -13.55 -13.69
N ILE A 179 -12.86 -14.52 -12.79
CA ILE A 179 -12.65 -15.92 -13.16
C ILE A 179 -13.87 -16.47 -13.89
N ILE A 180 -15.07 -16.26 -13.34
CA ILE A 180 -16.33 -16.73 -13.94
C ILE A 180 -16.52 -16.15 -15.35
N GLN A 181 -16.27 -14.85 -15.51
CA GLN A 181 -16.43 -14.16 -16.80
C GLN A 181 -15.38 -14.58 -17.83
N SER A 182 -14.11 -14.66 -17.44
CA SER A 182 -13.01 -14.93 -18.37
C SER A 182 -12.92 -16.40 -18.77
N GLU A 183 -13.10 -17.31 -17.81
CA GLU A 183 -12.90 -18.74 -18.01
C GLU A 183 -14.21 -19.49 -18.33
N HIS A 184 -15.36 -18.78 -18.40
CA HIS A 184 -16.67 -19.35 -18.71
C HIS A 184 -17.04 -20.54 -17.80
N VAL A 185 -16.63 -20.46 -16.54
CA VAL A 185 -16.72 -21.54 -15.54
C VAL A 185 -18.16 -21.87 -15.18
N ALA A 186 -19.06 -20.88 -15.24
CA ALA A 186 -20.47 -21.04 -14.87
C ALA A 186 -21.15 -22.14 -15.72
N GLY A 187 -21.51 -23.25 -15.08
CA GLY A 187 -22.26 -24.35 -15.69
C GLY A 187 -21.45 -25.33 -16.53
N ARG A 188 -20.14 -25.14 -16.72
CA ARG A 188 -19.27 -26.06 -17.48
C ARG A 188 -18.35 -26.89 -16.59
N GLU A 189 -17.75 -26.25 -15.60
CA GLU A 189 -16.69 -26.82 -14.77
C GLU A 189 -17.24 -27.18 -13.37
N LEU A 190 -18.15 -28.16 -13.30
CA LEU A 190 -18.84 -28.52 -12.05
C LEU A 190 -17.87 -28.89 -10.91
N HIS A 191 -16.72 -29.49 -11.24
CA HIS A 191 -15.69 -29.82 -10.26
C HIS A 191 -15.09 -28.57 -9.61
N LEU A 192 -14.77 -27.54 -10.40
CA LEU A 192 -14.23 -26.27 -9.90
C LEU A 192 -15.26 -25.56 -9.03
N ILE A 193 -16.54 -25.54 -9.45
CA ILE A 193 -17.64 -24.97 -8.66
C ILE A 193 -17.77 -25.67 -7.30
N LYS A 194 -17.74 -27.01 -7.28
CA LYS A 194 -17.80 -27.79 -6.04
C LYS A 194 -16.58 -27.51 -5.15
N HIS A 195 -15.39 -27.38 -5.73
CA HIS A 195 -14.17 -27.06 -4.99
C HIS A 195 -14.25 -25.68 -4.33
N ILE A 196 -14.71 -24.67 -5.07
CA ILE A 196 -14.92 -23.32 -4.56
C ILE A 196 -15.95 -23.34 -3.42
N ALA A 197 -17.12 -23.94 -3.64
CA ALA A 197 -18.18 -24.01 -2.63
C ALA A 197 -17.71 -24.71 -1.35
N THR A 198 -16.99 -25.82 -1.48
CA THR A 198 -16.41 -26.55 -0.34
C THR A 198 -15.37 -25.69 0.39
N THR A 199 -14.55 -24.96 -0.35
CA THR A 199 -13.52 -24.09 0.21
C THR A 199 -14.12 -22.89 0.96
N THR A 200 -15.14 -22.26 0.40
CA THR A 200 -15.89 -21.19 1.06
C THR A 200 -16.62 -21.68 2.30
N ALA A 201 -17.26 -22.85 2.23
CA ALA A 201 -17.94 -23.45 3.38
C ALA A 201 -16.98 -23.80 4.53
N ARG A 202 -15.72 -24.16 4.23
CA ARG A 202 -14.67 -24.35 5.25
C ARG A 202 -14.11 -23.05 5.81
N ALA A 203 -14.22 -21.96 5.05
CA ALA A 203 -13.76 -20.66 5.47
C ALA A 203 -14.72 -20.02 6.48
N LEU A 204 -16.03 -20.29 6.32
CA LEU A 204 -17.12 -19.77 7.17
C LEU A 204 -17.23 -20.50 8.50
#